data_AF-A6JEA6-F1
#
_entry.id   AF-A6JEA6-F1
#
_cell.length_a   1.000
_cell.length_b   1.000
_cell.length_c   1.000
_cell.angle_alpha   90.00
_cell.angle_beta   90.00
_cell.angle_gamma   90.00
#
_symmetry.space_group_name_H-M   'P 1'
#
loop_
_entity.id
_entity.type
_entity.pdbx_description
1 polymer ?
#
loop_
_entity_poly.entity_id
_entity_poly.type
_entity_poly.pdbx_seq_one_letter_code
_entity_poly.pdbx_strand_id
1 'polypeptide(L)'
;MGKMAAAVVSLTSLATEPKEDAFRKLFRFYRQSRRSTADLGAVIDFSEAHVAQSPKPGVPKVVRFPLNVSSVTEHDTSRAGLQPVSKWQAYGLEGYPGFIFIPNPFLPGCQWHWIKQCLKLYSQKPNVCNLDKHMTKEETQGLWEQSKEFLRSKDKTKRRPRSLLERLRWVTLGYHYNWDSKSKSPLPVDFRVSEQKQVS
;
A
#
# COMPACT_ATOMS: atom_id res chain seq x y z
N MET A 1 3.87 -57.17 -41.75
CA MET A 1 5.18 -56.72 -42.29
C MET A 1 5.11 -55.22 -42.53
N GLY A 2 6.16 -54.46 -42.15
CA GLY A 2 6.34 -53.03 -42.48
C GLY A 2 6.09 -52.11 -41.27
N LYS A 3 7.06 -51.88 -40.39
CA LYS A 3 8.22 -50.97 -40.46
C LYS A 3 7.88 -49.49 -40.19
N MET A 4 8.54 -48.99 -39.14
CA MET A 4 8.76 -47.59 -38.79
C MET A 4 9.26 -46.75 -39.96
N ALA A 5 8.80 -45.50 -40.05
CA ALA A 5 9.56 -44.40 -40.62
C ALA A 5 9.12 -43.09 -39.96
N ALA A 6 10.13 -42.33 -39.55
CA ALA A 6 10.06 -41.10 -38.80
C ALA A 6 9.41 -39.94 -39.58
N ALA A 7 8.82 -39.01 -38.84
CA ALA A 7 8.79 -37.60 -39.23
C ALA A 7 9.07 -36.76 -37.99
N VAL A 8 10.34 -36.35 -37.87
CA VAL A 8 10.80 -35.31 -36.97
C VAL A 8 10.05 -34.02 -37.34
N VAL A 9 9.03 -33.66 -36.58
CA VAL A 9 8.38 -32.36 -36.71
C VAL A 9 8.94 -31.42 -35.65
N SER A 10 9.98 -30.71 -36.08
CA SER A 10 10.36 -29.33 -35.77
C SER A 10 10.08 -28.77 -34.37
N LEU A 11 11.16 -28.50 -33.64
CA LEU A 11 11.27 -27.71 -32.41
C LEU A 11 10.87 -26.22 -32.53
N THR A 12 10.03 -25.84 -33.49
CA THR A 12 9.78 -24.43 -33.85
C THR A 12 8.31 -24.04 -34.02
N SER A 13 7.37 -24.72 -33.36
CA SER A 13 5.96 -24.27 -33.39
C SER A 13 5.18 -24.43 -32.08
N LEU A 14 5.87 -24.40 -30.94
CA LEU A 14 5.21 -24.17 -29.65
C LEU A 14 5.61 -22.79 -29.13
N ALA A 15 5.30 -21.76 -29.91
CA ALA A 15 5.03 -20.41 -29.39
C ALA A 15 3.64 -20.41 -28.71
N THR A 16 3.41 -21.39 -27.84
CA THR A 16 2.18 -21.55 -27.06
C THR A 16 2.32 -20.76 -25.78
N GLU A 17 1.59 -19.65 -25.70
CA GLU A 17 1.21 -18.88 -24.50
C GLU A 17 2.38 -18.45 -23.57
N PRO A 18 2.44 -17.19 -23.10
CA PRO A 18 3.43 -16.82 -22.08
C PRO A 18 3.12 -17.61 -20.81
N LYS A 19 3.87 -18.72 -20.62
CA LYS A 19 3.78 -19.64 -19.49
C LYS A 19 3.78 -18.81 -18.22
N GLU A 20 2.65 -18.81 -17.52
CA GLU A 20 2.43 -17.93 -16.39
C GLU A 20 3.49 -18.17 -15.29
N ASP A 21 4.21 -17.10 -14.92
CA ASP A 21 5.22 -17.14 -13.87
C ASP A 21 4.60 -17.33 -12.47
N ALA A 22 5.44 -17.77 -11.51
CA ALA A 22 5.00 -18.09 -10.16
C ALA A 22 4.36 -16.89 -9.44
N PHE A 23 4.87 -15.67 -9.67
CA PHE A 23 4.33 -14.46 -9.05
C PHE A 23 2.94 -14.14 -9.58
N ARG A 24 2.73 -14.23 -10.90
CA ARG A 24 1.44 -13.98 -11.53
C ARG A 24 0.37 -14.98 -11.10
N LYS A 25 0.75 -16.26 -10.91
CA LYS A 25 -0.12 -17.31 -10.35
C LYS A 25 -0.60 -16.96 -8.95
N LEU A 26 0.34 -16.66 -8.05
CA LEU A 26 0.03 -16.30 -6.65
C LEU A 26 -0.79 -15.01 -6.58
N PHE A 27 -0.44 -14.00 -7.37
CA PHE A 27 -1.21 -12.75 -7.43
C PHE A 27 -2.66 -13.01 -7.86
N ARG A 28 -2.89 -13.80 -8.91
CA ARG A 28 -4.25 -14.15 -9.36
C ARG A 28 -5.03 -14.91 -8.30
N PHE A 29 -4.38 -15.91 -7.67
CA PHE A 29 -4.96 -16.68 -6.58
C PHE A 29 -5.47 -15.76 -5.46
N TYR A 30 -4.62 -14.89 -4.90
CA TYR A 30 -5.03 -14.01 -3.80
C TYR A 30 -6.02 -12.92 -4.22
N ARG A 31 -5.95 -12.43 -5.46
CA ARG A 31 -6.93 -11.46 -5.98
C ARG A 31 -8.34 -12.06 -6.12
N GLN A 32 -8.45 -13.34 -6.45
CA GLN A 32 -9.73 -14.05 -6.61
C GLN A 32 -10.20 -14.72 -5.31
N SER A 33 -9.31 -14.84 -4.33
CA SER A 33 -9.59 -15.46 -3.03
C SER A 33 -10.70 -14.72 -2.28
N ARG A 34 -11.71 -15.47 -1.81
CA ARG A 34 -12.73 -14.95 -0.89
C ARG A 34 -12.37 -15.37 0.52
N ARG A 35 -12.53 -14.45 1.48
CA ARG A 35 -12.19 -14.68 2.90
C ARG A 35 -12.83 -15.93 3.51
N SER A 36 -13.99 -16.36 2.99
CA SER A 36 -14.73 -17.52 3.50
C SER A 36 -14.39 -18.85 2.83
N THR A 37 -13.68 -18.86 1.70
CA THR A 37 -13.50 -20.08 0.88
C THR A 37 -12.07 -20.34 0.44
N ALA A 38 -11.20 -19.34 0.46
CA ALA A 38 -9.82 -19.49 0.04
C ALA A 38 -8.91 -19.82 1.22
N ASP A 39 -7.98 -20.74 0.99
CA ASP A 39 -6.91 -21.02 1.95
C ASP A 39 -5.95 -19.83 2.01
N LEU A 40 -5.99 -19.09 3.12
CA LEU A 40 -5.07 -18.01 3.45
C LEU A 40 -3.97 -18.46 4.42
N GLY A 41 -3.81 -19.76 4.65
CA GLY A 41 -2.86 -20.32 5.60
C GLY A 41 -1.39 -20.02 5.29
N ALA A 42 -1.06 -19.70 4.02
CA ALA A 42 0.28 -19.27 3.61
C ALA A 42 0.54 -17.76 3.75
N VAL A 43 -0.49 -16.96 4.09
CA VAL A 43 -0.31 -15.53 4.37
C VAL A 43 0.30 -15.37 5.75
N ILE A 44 1.44 -14.68 5.83
CA ILE A 44 2.12 -14.40 7.10
C ILE A 44 1.32 -13.34 7.86
N ASP A 45 0.91 -13.70 9.08
CA ASP A 45 0.36 -12.75 10.04
C ASP A 45 1.43 -12.39 11.08
N PHE A 46 1.99 -11.18 10.96
CA PHE A 46 3.01 -10.68 11.87
C PHE A 46 2.45 -10.33 13.26
N SER A 47 1.14 -10.19 13.43
CA SER A 47 0.53 -9.93 14.74
C SER A 47 0.59 -11.17 15.64
N GLU A 48 0.51 -12.37 15.05
CA GLU A 48 0.58 -13.67 15.73
C GLU A 48 1.98 -14.31 15.68
N ALA A 49 2.98 -13.60 15.12
CA ALA A 49 4.34 -14.12 14.94
C ALA A 49 5.08 -14.45 16.24
N HIS A 50 4.61 -13.94 17.39
CA HIS A 50 5.15 -14.25 18.71
C HIS A 50 4.66 -15.61 19.25
N VAL A 51 3.58 -16.17 18.67
CA VAL A 51 2.94 -17.44 19.10
C VAL A 51 3.32 -18.61 18.18
N ALA A 52 3.60 -18.34 16.91
CA ALA A 52 3.86 -19.37 15.92
C ALA A 52 5.26 -20.01 16.08
N GLN A 53 5.32 -21.25 16.55
CA GLN A 53 6.58 -21.97 16.80
C GLN A 53 7.08 -22.82 15.62
N SER A 54 6.27 -23.06 14.59
CA SER A 54 6.62 -23.99 13.52
C SER A 54 6.69 -23.30 12.14
N PRO A 55 7.83 -23.37 11.44
CA PRO A 55 7.94 -22.86 10.08
C PRO A 55 7.03 -23.67 9.15
N LYS A 56 6.15 -22.97 8.42
CA LYS A 56 5.31 -23.59 7.39
C LYS A 56 6.18 -23.87 6.15
N PRO A 57 6.09 -25.05 5.53
CA PRO A 57 6.81 -25.35 4.29
C PRO A 57 6.51 -24.29 3.22
N GLY A 58 7.55 -23.76 2.58
CA GLY A 58 7.41 -22.73 1.53
C GLY A 58 7.11 -21.31 2.02
N VAL A 59 7.01 -21.08 3.33
CA VAL A 59 6.88 -19.73 3.91
C VAL A 59 8.23 -19.32 4.52
N PRO A 60 8.78 -18.15 4.15
CA PRO A 60 10.01 -17.66 4.75
C PRO A 60 9.90 -17.55 6.28
N LYS A 61 10.99 -17.89 6.98
CA LYS A 61 11.04 -17.80 8.44
C LYS A 61 10.94 -16.33 8.87
N VAL A 62 9.99 -16.05 9.75
CA VAL A 62 9.87 -14.74 10.41
C VAL A 62 10.93 -14.65 11.50
N VAL A 63 11.73 -13.58 11.47
CA VAL A 63 12.80 -13.33 12.43
C VAL A 63 12.57 -12.03 13.18
N ARG A 64 12.99 -11.96 14.44
CA ARG A 64 12.89 -10.71 15.23
C ARG A 64 13.92 -9.71 14.72
N PHE A 65 13.49 -8.46 14.49
CA PHE A 65 14.36 -7.36 14.12
C PHE A 65 14.60 -6.45 15.34
N PRO A 66 15.85 -6.25 15.80
CA PRO A 66 16.13 -5.39 16.94
C PRO A 66 16.00 -3.90 16.55
N LEU A 67 15.17 -3.17 17.28
CA LEU A 67 15.04 -1.71 17.13
C LEU A 67 15.99 -0.99 18.08
N ASN A 68 16.47 0.19 17.68
CA ASN A 68 17.18 1.08 18.59
C ASN A 68 16.15 1.83 19.45
N VAL A 69 15.95 1.38 20.69
CA VAL A 69 14.94 1.93 21.61
C VAL A 69 15.26 3.37 22.04
N SER A 70 16.55 3.71 22.12
CA SER A 70 17.02 5.03 22.56
C SER A 70 17.08 6.09 21.47
N SER A 71 16.85 5.74 20.19
CA SER A 71 16.99 6.70 19.10
C SER A 71 15.85 7.71 19.00
N VAL A 72 14.69 7.42 19.62
CA VAL A 72 13.50 8.27 19.61
C VAL A 72 12.98 8.39 21.02
N THR A 73 12.71 9.62 21.47
CA THR A 73 12.17 9.86 22.81
C THR A 73 10.70 9.46 22.90
N GLU A 74 10.24 9.07 24.09
CA GLU A 74 8.82 8.77 24.30
C GLU A 74 7.93 9.98 23.98
N HIS A 75 8.41 11.18 24.27
CA HIS A 75 7.75 12.44 23.92
C HIS A 75 7.50 12.56 22.40
N ASP A 76 8.50 12.27 21.57
CA ASP A 76 8.36 12.35 20.11
C ASP A 76 7.44 11.25 19.57
N THR A 77 7.49 10.04 20.13
CA THR A 77 6.53 8.98 19.77
C THR A 77 5.10 9.37 20.11
N SER A 78 4.88 9.93 21.30
CA SER A 78 3.56 10.38 21.76
C SER A 78 3.00 11.50 20.88
N ARG A 79 3.83 12.48 20.50
CA ARG A 79 3.46 13.55 19.55
C ARG A 79 3.03 13.02 18.19
N ALA A 80 3.63 11.92 17.72
CA ALA A 80 3.23 11.25 16.49
C ALA A 80 2.03 10.29 16.66
N GLY A 81 1.51 10.12 17.89
CA GLY A 81 0.44 9.18 18.20
C GLY A 81 0.90 7.71 18.19
N LEU A 82 2.16 7.46 18.51
CA LEU A 82 2.81 6.15 18.52
C LEU A 82 3.09 5.69 19.96
N GLN A 83 3.12 4.37 20.17
CA GLN A 83 3.60 3.79 21.42
C GLN A 83 5.11 4.03 21.58
N PRO A 84 5.66 3.97 22.80
CA PRO A 84 7.12 3.95 23.00
C PRO A 84 7.79 2.82 22.20
N VAL A 85 8.97 3.09 21.61
CA VAL A 85 9.70 2.11 20.78
C VAL A 85 10.01 0.82 21.54
N SER A 86 10.16 0.89 22.87
CA SER A 86 10.35 -0.26 23.76
C SER A 86 9.20 -1.28 23.69
N LYS A 87 7.99 -0.85 23.32
CA LYS A 87 6.81 -1.71 23.17
C LYS A 87 6.66 -2.28 21.76
N TRP A 88 7.43 -1.78 20.81
CA TRP A 88 7.24 -2.15 19.41
C TRP A 88 7.70 -3.57 19.15
N GLN A 89 7.02 -4.19 18.20
CA GLN A 89 7.41 -5.46 17.65
C GLN A 89 7.88 -5.25 16.21
N ALA A 90 9.12 -5.61 15.91
CA ALA A 90 9.66 -5.51 14.55
C ALA A 90 10.16 -6.87 14.09
N TYR A 91 9.91 -7.17 12.82
CA TYR A 91 10.21 -8.46 12.22
C TYR A 91 10.86 -8.29 10.86
N GLY A 92 11.74 -9.22 10.51
CA GLY A 92 12.26 -9.42 9.16
C GLY A 92 11.83 -10.77 8.61
N LEU A 93 12.19 -11.04 7.37
CA LEU A 93 12.02 -12.34 6.73
C LEU A 93 13.38 -12.88 6.27
N GLU A 94 13.65 -14.15 6.59
CA GLU A 94 14.85 -14.83 6.11
C GLU A 94 14.84 -14.87 4.56
N GLY A 95 15.98 -14.51 3.95
CA GLY A 95 16.09 -14.34 2.49
C GLY A 95 15.69 -12.96 1.95
N TYR A 96 15.21 -12.04 2.80
CA TYR A 96 14.79 -10.68 2.41
C TYR A 96 15.47 -9.60 3.27
N PRO A 97 16.80 -9.43 3.14
CA PRO A 97 17.52 -8.41 3.90
C PRO A 97 17.01 -7.00 3.57
N GLY A 98 16.89 -6.14 4.59
CA GLY A 98 16.35 -4.78 4.47
C GLY A 98 14.83 -4.68 4.56
N PHE A 99 14.10 -5.80 4.53
CA PHE A 99 12.66 -5.80 4.82
C PHE A 99 12.42 -5.76 6.34
N ILE A 100 11.64 -4.79 6.79
CA ILE A 100 11.22 -4.63 8.18
C ILE A 100 9.71 -4.45 8.21
N PHE A 101 9.04 -5.28 9.00
CA PHE A 101 7.60 -5.18 9.27
C PHE A 101 7.38 -4.83 10.74
N ILE A 102 6.57 -3.79 10.99
CA ILE A 102 6.19 -3.34 12.33
C ILE A 102 4.67 -3.44 12.44
N PRO A 103 4.11 -4.40 13.20
CA PRO A 103 2.68 -4.43 13.49
C PRO A 103 2.27 -3.15 14.22
N ASN A 104 1.00 -2.77 14.04
CA ASN A 104 0.40 -1.51 14.49
C ASN A 104 1.09 -0.86 15.73
N PRO A 105 1.99 0.11 15.52
CA PRO A 105 2.69 0.79 16.61
C PRO A 105 1.92 2.01 17.15
N PHE A 106 0.71 2.28 16.65
CA PHE A 106 -0.06 3.45 17.04
C PHE A 106 -0.68 3.30 18.42
N LEU A 107 -0.80 4.42 19.12
CA LEU A 107 -1.67 4.52 20.28
C LEU A 107 -3.14 4.30 19.86
N PRO A 108 -4.00 3.73 20.73
CA PRO A 108 -5.41 3.55 20.44
C PRO A 108 -6.07 4.85 19.96
N GLY A 109 -6.77 4.79 18.83
CA GLY A 109 -7.46 5.94 18.25
C GLY A 109 -6.60 6.88 17.40
N CYS A 110 -5.27 6.88 17.55
CA CYS A 110 -4.39 7.82 16.83
C CYS A 110 -4.33 7.55 15.31
N GLN A 111 -4.66 6.35 14.83
CA GLN A 111 -4.78 6.07 13.39
C GLN A 111 -5.82 6.97 12.70
N TRP A 112 -6.90 7.34 13.39
CA TRP A 112 -7.95 8.21 12.84
C TRP A 112 -7.44 9.58 12.46
N HIS A 113 -6.44 10.10 13.19
CA HIS A 113 -5.77 11.34 12.84
C HIS A 113 -5.16 11.23 11.44
N TRP A 114 -4.31 10.22 11.21
CA TRP A 114 -3.61 10.03 9.95
C TRP A 114 -4.56 9.70 8.79
N ILE A 115 -5.60 8.88 9.03
CA ILE A 115 -6.66 8.62 8.05
C ILE A 115 -7.34 9.93 7.64
N LYS A 116 -7.69 10.79 8.61
CA LYS A 116 -8.30 12.10 8.33
C LYS A 116 -7.35 12.99 7.54
N GLN A 117 -6.05 13.03 7.87
CA GLN A 117 -5.09 13.83 7.09
C GLN A 117 -5.04 13.37 5.63
N CYS A 118 -4.93 12.05 5.39
CA CYS A 118 -4.88 11.48 4.04
C CYS A 118 -6.11 11.82 3.19
N LEU A 119 -7.31 11.74 3.78
CA LEU A 119 -8.57 11.91 3.04
C LEU A 119 -9.02 13.37 2.94
N LYS A 120 -8.69 14.20 3.93
CA LYS A 120 -9.18 15.59 4.01
C LYS A 120 -8.11 16.60 3.61
N LEU A 121 -6.88 16.49 4.12
CA LEU A 121 -5.87 17.53 4.01
C LEU A 121 -4.93 17.27 2.83
N TYR A 122 -4.31 16.10 2.79
CA TYR A 122 -3.28 15.77 1.80
C TYR A 122 -3.82 15.70 0.38
N SER A 123 -5.10 15.36 0.21
CA SER A 123 -5.76 15.38 -1.09
C SER A 123 -6.02 16.80 -1.66
N GLN A 124 -5.80 17.86 -0.88
CA GLN A 124 -6.03 19.23 -1.32
C GLN A 124 -4.80 19.83 -1.99
N LYS A 125 -5.03 20.93 -2.72
CA LYS A 125 -3.95 21.78 -3.25
C LYS A 125 -3.10 22.35 -2.11
N PRO A 126 -1.77 22.49 -2.29
CA PRO A 126 -1.03 22.40 -3.55
C PRO A 126 -0.63 20.96 -3.99
N ASN A 127 -1.01 19.91 -3.24
CA ASN A 127 -0.60 18.56 -3.60
C ASN A 127 -1.24 18.09 -4.91
N VAL A 128 -0.54 17.19 -5.60
CA VAL A 128 -0.97 16.63 -6.88
C VAL A 128 -1.61 15.27 -6.67
N CYS A 129 -2.78 15.06 -7.23
CA CYS A 129 -3.53 13.81 -7.18
C CYS A 129 -3.97 13.35 -8.57
N ASN A 130 -4.51 12.12 -8.67
CA ASN A 130 -4.96 11.56 -9.94
C ASN A 130 -6.11 12.30 -10.61
N LEU A 131 -6.89 13.06 -9.85
CA LEU A 131 -8.05 13.80 -10.37
C LEU A 131 -7.63 15.00 -11.20
N ASP A 132 -6.45 15.56 -10.92
CA ASP A 132 -5.90 16.75 -11.57
C ASP A 132 -5.62 16.56 -13.07
N LYS A 133 -5.53 15.31 -13.52
CA LYS A 133 -5.33 14.99 -14.95
C LYS A 133 -6.57 15.21 -15.80
N HIS A 134 -7.75 15.23 -15.18
CA HIS A 134 -9.03 15.21 -15.90
C HIS A 134 -10.05 16.23 -15.36
N MET A 135 -9.67 17.04 -14.38
CA MET A 135 -10.52 18.02 -13.71
C MET A 135 -9.76 19.33 -13.54
N THR A 136 -10.48 20.44 -13.49
CA THR A 136 -9.87 21.73 -13.21
C THR A 136 -9.47 21.86 -11.74
N LYS A 137 -8.67 22.89 -11.43
CA LYS A 137 -8.25 23.14 -10.04
C LYS A 137 -9.43 23.50 -9.15
N GLU A 138 -10.43 24.17 -9.71
CA GLU A 138 -11.64 24.63 -9.03
C GLU A 138 -12.53 23.43 -8.68
N GLU A 139 -12.67 22.46 -9.58
CA GLU A 139 -13.44 21.23 -9.35
C GLU A 139 -12.80 20.34 -8.27
N THR A 140 -11.47 20.32 -8.22
CA THR A 140 -10.71 19.53 -7.23
C THR A 140 -10.53 20.26 -5.88
N GLN A 141 -10.86 21.55 -5.82
CA GLN A 141 -10.80 22.34 -4.59
C GLN A 141 -11.93 21.92 -3.64
N GLY A 142 -11.58 21.61 -2.39
CA GLY A 142 -12.58 21.22 -1.39
C GLY A 142 -13.19 19.82 -1.60
N LEU A 143 -12.42 18.88 -2.16
CA LEU A 143 -12.82 17.48 -2.40
C LEU A 143 -13.57 16.83 -1.22
N TRP A 144 -13.09 17.06 0.00
CA TRP A 144 -13.72 16.57 1.22
C TRP A 144 -15.12 17.16 1.45
N GLU A 145 -15.27 18.48 1.30
CA GLU A 145 -16.53 19.20 1.50
C GLU A 145 -17.59 18.75 0.49
N GLN A 146 -17.20 18.66 -0.78
CA GLN A 146 -18.08 18.17 -1.84
C GLN A 146 -18.50 16.70 -1.62
N SER A 147 -17.59 15.87 -1.08
CA SER A 147 -17.87 14.46 -0.84
C SER A 147 -18.65 14.20 0.46
N LYS A 148 -18.59 15.11 1.46
CA LYS A 148 -19.27 14.91 2.76
C LYS A 148 -20.77 14.72 2.60
N GLU A 149 -21.42 15.58 1.83
CA GLU A 149 -22.87 15.51 1.63
C GLU A 149 -23.25 14.25 0.86
N PHE A 150 -22.45 13.92 -0.16
CA PHE A 150 -22.61 12.71 -0.94
C PHE A 150 -22.49 11.42 -0.10
N LEU A 151 -21.56 11.39 0.85
CA LEU A 151 -21.35 10.25 1.75
C LEU A 151 -22.40 10.16 2.86
N ARG A 152 -23.02 11.29 3.27
CA ARG A 152 -24.09 11.32 4.28
C ARG A 152 -25.44 10.90 3.73
N SER A 153 -25.67 11.07 2.42
CA SER A 153 -26.90 10.61 1.78
C SER A 153 -27.11 9.11 1.99
N LYS A 154 -28.23 8.76 2.64
CA LYS A 154 -28.64 7.39 2.96
C LYS A 154 -29.29 6.64 1.80
N ASP A 155 -29.38 7.26 0.62
CA ASP A 155 -30.04 6.66 -0.53
C ASP A 155 -29.15 5.56 -1.15
N LYS A 156 -29.21 4.37 -0.55
CA LYS A 156 -28.45 3.17 -0.94
C LYS A 156 -29.03 2.47 -2.17
N THR A 157 -30.21 2.89 -2.63
CA THR A 157 -31.00 2.15 -3.62
C THR A 157 -30.73 2.56 -5.05
N LYS A 158 -30.25 3.79 -5.29
CA LYS A 158 -29.95 4.28 -6.63
C LYS A 158 -28.48 4.07 -6.97
N ARG A 159 -28.23 3.51 -8.16
CA ARG A 159 -26.89 3.44 -8.77
C ARG A 159 -26.38 4.87 -9.00
N ARG A 160 -25.63 5.40 -8.03
CA ARG A 160 -25.13 6.78 -8.03
C ARG A 160 -23.71 6.86 -8.63
N PRO A 161 -23.34 8.01 -9.24
CA PRO A 161 -21.96 8.23 -9.65
C PRO A 161 -21.02 8.21 -8.44
N ARG A 162 -19.75 7.87 -8.63
CA ARG A 162 -18.78 7.89 -7.53
C ARG A 162 -18.45 9.33 -7.14
N SER A 163 -18.38 9.60 -5.83
CA SER A 163 -17.88 10.89 -5.32
C SER A 163 -16.42 11.13 -5.70
N LEU A 164 -15.95 12.38 -5.58
CA LEU A 164 -14.55 12.69 -5.82
C LEU A 164 -13.62 11.90 -4.88
N LEU A 165 -13.99 11.75 -3.61
CA LEU A 165 -13.23 10.94 -2.66
C LEU A 165 -13.22 9.45 -3.05
N GLU A 166 -14.32 8.90 -3.58
CA GLU A 166 -14.39 7.51 -4.08
C GLU A 166 -13.58 7.30 -5.38
N ARG A 167 -13.32 8.38 -6.13
CA ARG A 167 -12.49 8.39 -7.36
C ARG A 167 -11.01 8.67 -7.09
N LEU A 168 -10.65 9.10 -5.88
CA LEU A 168 -9.26 9.30 -5.47
C LEU A 168 -8.51 7.96 -5.46
N ARG A 169 -7.29 7.95 -6.01
CA ARG A 169 -6.44 6.77 -6.15
C ARG A 169 -5.02 6.99 -5.63
N TRP A 170 -4.47 8.18 -5.85
CA TRP A 170 -3.15 8.54 -5.35
C TRP A 170 -3.04 10.05 -5.13
N VAL A 171 -2.13 10.41 -4.23
CA VAL A 171 -1.67 11.78 -3.94
C VAL A 171 -0.16 11.72 -3.83
N THR A 172 0.53 12.73 -4.33
CA THR A 172 1.98 12.89 -4.15
C THR A 172 2.26 14.10 -3.26
N LEU A 173 3.19 13.93 -2.33
CA LEU A 173 3.60 14.96 -1.36
C LEU A 173 5.08 15.30 -1.57
N GLY A 174 5.45 16.57 -1.39
CA GLY A 174 6.83 17.03 -1.57
C GLY A 174 7.29 16.94 -3.03
N TYR A 175 8.38 16.23 -3.28
CA TYR A 175 8.89 16.01 -4.65
C TYR A 175 7.94 15.15 -5.46
N HIS A 176 7.16 15.79 -6.34
CA HIS A 176 6.20 15.09 -7.18
C HIS A 176 6.90 14.12 -8.13
N TYR A 177 6.46 12.87 -8.08
CA TYR A 177 6.91 11.84 -9.01
C TYR A 177 6.15 12.02 -10.32
N ASN A 178 6.89 12.23 -11.41
CA ASN A 178 6.32 12.25 -12.74
C ASN A 178 6.25 10.80 -13.26
N TRP A 179 5.02 10.31 -13.41
CA TRP A 179 4.74 8.95 -13.87
C TRP A 179 5.18 8.68 -15.32
N ASP A 180 5.30 9.71 -16.16
CA ASP A 180 5.66 9.60 -17.56
C ASP A 180 7.18 9.53 -17.73
N SER A 181 7.92 10.44 -17.07
CA SER A 181 9.39 10.46 -17.11
C SER A 181 10.05 9.52 -16.11
N LYS A 182 9.27 8.95 -15.18
CA LYS A 182 9.74 8.14 -14.04
C LYS A 182 10.79 8.85 -13.18
N SER A 183 10.76 10.18 -13.14
CA SER A 183 11.71 11.03 -12.39
C SER A 183 10.98 11.95 -11.40
N LYS A 184 11.74 12.52 -10.45
CA LYS A 184 11.23 13.53 -9.53
C LYS A 184 11.37 14.92 -10.16
N SER A 185 10.37 15.77 -10.02
CA SER A 185 10.46 17.17 -10.45
C SER A 185 11.54 17.92 -9.68
N PRO A 186 12.36 18.78 -10.31
CA PRO A 186 13.23 19.71 -9.61
C PRO A 186 12.38 20.73 -8.81
N LEU A 187 12.83 21.12 -7.61
CA LEU A 187 12.11 22.09 -6.78
C LEU A 187 12.02 23.45 -7.48
N PRO A 188 10.87 24.13 -7.45
CA PRO A 188 10.85 25.59 -7.47
C PRO A 188 11.67 26.07 -6.27
N VAL A 189 12.58 27.02 -6.51
CA VAL A 189 13.54 27.55 -5.54
C VAL A 189 12.88 28.06 -4.24
N ASP A 190 11.59 28.39 -4.30
CA ASP A 190 10.80 28.94 -3.19
C ASP A 190 10.21 27.91 -2.21
N PHE A 191 10.24 26.60 -2.51
CA PHE A 191 9.63 25.60 -1.60
C PHE A 191 10.50 25.27 -0.38
N ARG A 192 11.67 25.89 -0.21
CA ARG A 192 12.53 25.73 0.97
C ARG A 192 11.97 26.38 2.24
N VAL A 193 10.90 27.18 2.15
CA VAL A 193 10.28 27.81 3.33
C VAL A 193 8.76 27.66 3.27
N SER A 194 8.28 26.45 3.45
CA SER A 194 6.99 26.26 4.11
C SER A 194 7.19 25.17 5.15
N GLU A 195 7.57 25.64 6.34
CA GLU A 195 7.42 24.88 7.57
C GLU A 195 6.10 24.13 7.50
N GLN A 196 6.17 22.80 7.61
CA GLN A 196 5.06 22.05 8.16
C GLN A 196 4.77 22.71 9.50
N LYS A 197 3.74 23.57 9.55
CA LYS A 197 3.24 24.14 10.80
C LYS A 197 3.15 22.99 11.79
N GLN A 198 4.04 23.02 12.77
CA GLN A 198 3.97 22.17 13.93
C GLN A 198 2.55 22.32 14.47
N VAL A 199 1.84 21.20 14.56
CA VAL A 199 0.54 21.15 15.20
C VAL A 199 0.80 21.41 16.68
N SER A 200 0.46 22.62 17.14
CA SER A 200 0.11 22.92 18.52
C SER A 200 -1.19 22.21 18.90
#